data_AF-A0A660W1R3-F1
#
_entry.id   AF-A0A660W1R3-F1
#
_cell.length_a   1.000
_cell.length_b   1.000
_cell.length_c   1.000
_cell.angle_alpha   90.00
_cell.angle_beta   90.00
_cell.angle_gamma   90.00
#
_symmetry.space_group_name_H-M   'P 1'
#
loop_
_entity.id
_entity.type
_entity.pdbx_description
1 polymer ?
#
loop_
_entity_poly.entity_id
_entity_poly.type
_entity_poly.pdbx_seq_one_letter_code
_entity_poly.pdbx_strand_id
1 'polypeptide(L)'
;MKRIIEVFIVLLAIVIASEPCQAQSCSDRAMWVWYLPLENQKAVKDFFEFCKSPHGNPDNNISRIFFCCRSEPESNDFQGLLNSENEIKLLKKFIKECTKSGIIIDVLDASNDYSAINKRVHKILNYNRKVLPEERFHGFNFDIEFFEKDMAAYKNFLRSLRAKIDNYNEDTKQDIKIGTVIARHWI
;
A
#
# COMPACT_ATOMS: atom_id res chain seq x y z
N MET A 1 45.23 -45.76 16.24
CA MET A 1 45.15 -45.75 14.76
C MET A 1 43.73 -46.08 14.34
N LYS A 2 43.05 -45.13 13.65
CA LYS A 2 41.90 -45.30 12.72
C LYS A 2 40.61 -45.95 13.28
N ARG A 3 39.38 -45.47 13.08
CA ARG A 3 38.80 -44.34 12.33
C ARG A 3 37.33 -44.21 12.80
N ILE A 4 36.87 -42.96 12.76
CA ILE A 4 35.49 -42.44 12.77
C ILE A 4 34.55 -43.26 11.88
N ILE A 5 33.31 -43.55 12.35
CA ILE A 5 32.06 -43.37 11.58
C ILE A 5 30.95 -42.96 12.56
N GLU A 6 30.47 -41.74 12.38
CA GLU A 6 29.28 -41.16 12.99
C GLU A 6 28.02 -41.79 12.41
N VAL A 7 27.01 -42.05 13.23
CA VAL A 7 25.64 -42.26 12.75
C VAL A 7 24.70 -41.40 13.58
N PHE A 8 24.39 -40.22 13.04
CA PHE A 8 23.28 -39.38 13.45
C PHE A 8 21.96 -40.07 13.05
N ILE A 9 21.12 -40.42 14.02
CA ILE A 9 19.70 -40.72 13.76
C ILE A 9 18.87 -39.54 14.27
N VAL A 10 18.21 -38.93 13.30
CA VAL A 10 17.33 -37.77 13.37
C VAL A 10 16.12 -38.09 14.26
N LEU A 11 16.03 -37.40 15.40
CA LEU A 11 14.83 -37.33 16.23
C LEU A 11 13.88 -36.31 15.59
N LEU A 12 12.99 -36.79 14.72
CA LEU A 12 11.88 -36.01 14.17
C LEU A 12 10.78 -35.91 15.25
N ALA A 13 10.99 -35.02 16.22
CA ALA A 13 9.90 -34.57 17.07
C ALA A 13 9.08 -33.56 16.28
N ILE A 14 8.01 -34.04 15.62
CA ILE A 14 6.93 -33.18 15.13
C ILE A 14 6.20 -32.66 16.37
N VAL A 15 6.75 -31.61 16.98
CA VAL A 15 5.98 -30.73 17.85
C VAL A 15 5.12 -29.92 16.88
N ILE A 16 3.87 -30.37 16.71
CA ILE A 16 2.81 -29.50 16.21
C ILE A 16 2.64 -28.46 17.32
N ALA A 17 3.44 -27.39 17.25
CA ALA A 17 3.08 -26.14 17.88
C ALA A 17 1.83 -25.69 17.13
N SER A 18 0.66 -26.04 17.67
CA SER A 18 -0.51 -25.23 17.48
C SER A 18 -0.13 -23.86 18.04
N GLU A 19 0.40 -22.98 17.19
CA GLU A 19 0.48 -21.58 17.50
C GLU A 19 -0.93 -21.20 17.97
N PRO A 20 -1.09 -20.58 19.15
CA PRO A 20 -2.35 -19.96 19.45
C PRO A 20 -2.53 -18.93 18.34
N CYS A 21 -3.45 -19.22 17.41
CA CYS A 21 -4.06 -18.25 16.53
C CYS A 21 -4.86 -17.32 17.45
N GLN A 22 -4.15 -16.49 18.20
CA GLN A 22 -4.65 -15.19 18.59
C GLN A 22 -4.70 -14.42 17.28
N ALA A 23 -5.82 -14.60 16.58
CA ALA A 23 -6.41 -13.54 15.80
C ALA A 23 -6.67 -12.39 16.78
N GLN A 24 -5.60 -11.67 17.14
CA GLN A 24 -5.72 -10.37 17.73
C GLN A 24 -6.39 -9.56 16.63
N SER A 25 -7.66 -9.27 16.83
CA SER A 25 -8.43 -8.39 15.97
C SER A 25 -7.83 -6.99 16.09
N CYS A 26 -6.67 -6.80 15.48
CA CYS A 26 -6.22 -5.49 15.07
C CYS A 26 -7.27 -5.09 14.03
N SER A 27 -8.30 -4.37 14.46
CA SER A 27 -9.23 -3.76 13.52
C SER A 27 -8.37 -3.00 12.52
N ASP A 28 -8.41 -3.36 11.25
CA ASP A 28 -7.64 -2.68 10.21
C ASP A 28 -8.03 -1.20 10.24
N ARG A 29 -7.17 -0.36 10.84
CA ARG A 29 -7.38 1.08 10.88
C ARG A 29 -6.59 1.69 9.75
N ALA A 30 -7.29 2.51 8.98
CA ALA A 30 -6.74 3.21 7.84
C ALA A 30 -6.76 4.72 8.05
N MET A 31 -5.83 5.42 7.40
CA MET A 31 -5.77 6.88 7.40
C MET A 31 -5.58 7.41 5.97
N TRP A 32 -6.35 8.44 5.60
CA TRP A 32 -6.06 9.25 4.41
C TRP A 32 -4.91 10.21 4.69
N VAL A 33 -3.91 10.20 3.84
CA VAL A 33 -2.74 11.08 3.93
C VAL A 33 -2.65 11.88 2.63
N TRP A 34 -3.23 13.07 2.65
CA TRP A 34 -3.30 13.96 1.49
C TRP A 34 -1.96 14.61 1.14
N TYR A 35 -1.10 14.79 2.15
CA TYR A 35 0.24 15.34 1.98
C TYR A 35 1.12 14.97 3.16
N LEU A 36 2.40 14.67 2.89
CA LEU A 36 3.46 14.53 3.88
C LEU A 36 4.78 15.01 3.23
N PRO A 37 5.48 16.01 3.79
CA PRO A 37 6.76 16.47 3.25
C PRO A 37 7.85 15.43 3.52
N LEU A 38 8.11 14.54 2.55
CA LEU A 38 9.01 13.38 2.71
C LEU A 38 10.48 13.77 2.92
N GLU A 39 10.87 14.97 2.51
CA GLU A 39 12.17 15.57 2.76
C GLU A 39 12.35 15.96 4.24
N ASN A 40 11.26 16.28 4.94
CA ASN A 40 11.28 16.63 6.35
C ASN A 40 11.29 15.37 7.23
N GLN A 41 12.49 14.94 7.63
CA GLN A 41 12.67 13.73 8.45
C GLN A 41 11.95 13.79 9.80
N LYS A 42 11.78 14.98 10.39
CA LYS A 42 11.01 15.12 11.64
C LYS A 42 9.53 14.82 11.40
N ALA A 43 8.95 15.40 10.35
CA ALA A 43 7.55 15.16 10.00
C ALA A 43 7.27 13.67 9.70
N VAL A 44 8.17 13.01 8.96
CA VAL A 44 8.06 11.56 8.68
C VAL A 44 8.18 10.75 9.97
N LYS A 45 9.10 11.10 10.87
CA LYS A 45 9.24 10.43 12.17
C LYS A 45 7.99 10.58 13.02
N ASP A 46 7.52 11.81 13.21
CA ASP A 46 6.31 12.13 13.99
C ASP A 46 5.08 11.41 13.41
N PHE A 47 5.00 11.30 12.08
CA PHE A 47 3.95 10.54 11.39
C PHE A 47 3.97 9.05 11.76
N PHE A 48 5.14 8.39 11.75
CA PHE A 48 5.22 6.98 12.14
C PHE A 48 4.97 6.77 13.64
N GLU A 49 5.39 7.70 14.50
CA GLU A 49 5.05 7.68 15.92
C GLU A 49 3.54 7.78 16.13
N PHE A 50 2.87 8.68 15.39
CA PHE A 50 1.41 8.77 15.39
C PHE A 50 0.77 7.46 14.91
N CYS A 51 1.18 6.90 13.78
CA CYS A 51 0.63 5.64 13.26
C CYS A 51 0.78 4.48 14.26
N LYS A 52 1.87 4.44 15.03
CA LYS A 52 2.10 3.40 16.04
C LYS A 52 1.20 3.54 17.26
N SER A 53 0.93 4.77 17.70
CA SER A 53 0.18 5.03 18.94
C SER A 53 -0.59 6.36 18.84
N PRO A 54 -1.71 6.41 18.08
CA PRO A 54 -2.47 7.64 17.93
C PRO A 54 -2.93 8.17 19.28
N HIS A 55 -2.62 9.44 19.55
CA HIS A 55 -2.89 10.09 20.85
C HIS A 55 -2.32 9.35 22.06
N GLY A 56 -1.22 8.59 21.86
CA GLY A 56 -0.57 7.82 22.92
C GLY A 56 -1.22 6.46 23.21
N ASN A 57 -2.19 6.02 22.41
CA ASN A 57 -2.82 4.71 22.56
C ASN A 57 -2.38 3.71 21.47
N PRO A 58 -1.56 2.68 21.80
CA PRO A 58 -1.11 1.68 20.83
C PRO A 58 -2.23 0.75 20.35
N ASP A 59 -3.31 0.59 21.11
CA ASP A 59 -4.48 -0.20 20.68
C ASP A 59 -5.21 0.46 19.51
N ASN A 60 -4.89 1.74 19.21
CA ASN A 60 -5.39 2.52 18.10
C ASN A 60 -4.47 2.57 16.89
N ASN A 61 -3.42 1.74 16.83
CA ASN A 61 -2.46 1.75 15.72
C ASN A 61 -3.12 1.75 14.32
N ILE A 62 -2.50 2.46 13.39
CA ILE A 62 -2.88 2.54 11.99
C ILE A 62 -2.07 1.50 11.20
N SER A 63 -2.74 0.51 10.62
CA SER A 63 -2.13 -0.58 9.84
C SER A 63 -2.19 -0.36 8.33
N ARG A 64 -2.95 0.65 7.87
CA ARG A 64 -3.08 0.99 6.45
C ARG A 64 -3.07 2.50 6.23
N ILE A 65 -2.42 2.95 5.16
CA ILE A 65 -2.47 4.34 4.73
C ILE A 65 -2.86 4.44 3.27
N PHE A 66 -3.71 5.42 3.00
CA PHE A 66 -4.12 5.81 1.67
C PHE A 66 -3.38 7.11 1.34
N PHE A 67 -2.27 6.98 0.61
CA PHE A 67 -1.29 8.04 0.46
C PHE A 67 -1.45 8.76 -0.89
N CYS A 68 -1.69 10.06 -0.85
CA CYS A 68 -1.74 10.90 -2.02
C CYS A 68 -0.31 11.30 -2.42
N CYS A 69 0.13 10.93 -3.62
CA CYS A 69 1.53 11.08 -4.04
C CYS A 69 1.88 12.51 -4.51
N ARG A 70 1.44 13.53 -3.78
CA ARG A 70 1.67 14.95 -4.10
C ARG A 70 3.02 15.43 -3.57
N SER A 71 3.70 16.26 -4.37
CA SER A 71 4.95 16.94 -3.96
C SER A 71 4.70 18.17 -3.09
N GLU A 72 3.50 18.76 -3.18
CA GLU A 72 3.10 19.97 -2.47
C GLU A 72 1.63 19.88 -2.04
N PRO A 73 1.23 20.51 -0.92
CA PRO A 73 -0.11 20.35 -0.36
C PRO A 73 -1.23 20.86 -1.29
N GLU A 74 -0.98 21.97 -1.99
CA GLU A 74 -1.95 22.62 -2.89
C GLU A 74 -1.89 22.08 -4.33
N SER A 75 -0.99 21.14 -4.61
CA SER A 75 -0.81 20.61 -5.95
C SER A 75 -2.01 19.75 -6.37
N ASN A 76 -2.53 20.02 -7.56
CA ASN A 76 -3.46 19.13 -8.24
C ASN A 76 -2.76 17.94 -8.93
N ASP A 77 -1.43 17.86 -8.86
CA ASP A 77 -0.67 16.70 -9.32
C ASP A 77 -0.60 15.63 -8.21
N PHE A 78 -1.58 14.73 -8.22
CA PHE A 78 -1.66 13.55 -7.37
C PHE A 78 -0.49 12.56 -7.53
N GLN A 79 0.51 12.85 -8.37
CA GLN A 79 1.74 12.07 -8.54
C GLN A 79 3.00 12.94 -8.61
N GLY A 80 2.98 14.12 -8.00
CA GLY A 80 4.14 15.00 -7.88
C GLY A 80 5.40 14.22 -7.49
N LEU A 81 5.29 13.26 -6.56
CA LEU A 81 6.43 12.48 -6.05
C LEU A 81 7.04 11.47 -7.04
N LEU A 82 6.53 11.39 -8.27
CA LEU A 82 7.05 10.53 -9.34
C LEU A 82 7.60 11.34 -10.52
N ASN A 83 7.90 12.63 -10.33
CA ASN A 83 8.33 13.53 -11.41
C ASN A 83 9.86 13.67 -11.51
N SER A 84 10.58 13.50 -10.40
CA SER A 84 12.05 13.55 -10.38
C SER A 84 12.67 12.35 -9.66
N GLU A 85 13.95 12.08 -9.94
CA GLU A 85 14.71 11.00 -9.28
C GLU A 85 14.81 11.20 -7.76
N ASN A 86 14.95 12.45 -7.31
CA ASN A 86 15.04 12.77 -5.88
C ASN A 86 13.72 12.49 -5.17
N GLU A 87 12.58 12.87 -5.75
CA GLU A 87 11.26 12.57 -5.19
C GLU A 87 10.99 11.07 -5.16
N ILE A 88 11.34 10.36 -6.25
CA ILE A 88 11.24 8.89 -6.31
C ILE A 88 12.07 8.26 -5.19
N LYS A 89 13.29 8.75 -4.93
CA LYS A 89 14.15 8.25 -3.85
C LYS A 89 13.52 8.46 -2.46
N LEU A 90 12.93 9.63 -2.22
CA LEU A 90 12.20 9.92 -0.98
C LEU A 90 10.99 9.00 -0.82
N LEU A 91 10.21 8.81 -1.89
CA LEU A 91 9.05 7.95 -1.90
C LEU A 91 9.40 6.48 -1.62
N LYS A 92 10.45 5.96 -2.28
CA LYS A 92 10.96 4.60 -2.02
C LYS A 92 11.33 4.41 -0.56
N LYS A 93 12.06 5.37 0.03
CA LYS A 93 12.43 5.33 1.45
C LYS A 93 11.20 5.29 2.34
N PHE A 94 10.22 6.15 2.07
CA PHE A 94 8.99 6.22 2.85
C PHE A 94 8.19 4.91 2.79
N ILE A 95 7.92 4.38 1.59
CA ILE A 95 7.19 3.11 1.42
C ILE A 95 7.93 1.96 2.13
N LYS A 96 9.26 1.92 2.03
CA LYS A 96 10.07 0.91 2.72
C LYS A 96 9.92 0.97 4.24
N GLU A 97 9.87 2.17 4.83
CA GLU A 97 9.62 2.33 6.27
C GLU A 97 8.18 1.98 6.66
N CYS A 98 7.18 2.24 5.79
CA CYS A 98 5.81 1.72 5.97
C CYS A 98 5.81 0.20 6.04
N THR A 99 6.41 -0.47 5.05
CA THR A 99 6.48 -1.93 4.98
C THR A 99 7.17 -2.51 6.21
N LYS A 100 8.31 -1.95 6.64
CA LYS A 100 9.01 -2.39 7.86
C LYS A 100 8.18 -2.22 9.12
N SER A 101 7.30 -1.22 9.16
CA SER A 101 6.42 -0.93 10.29
C SER A 101 5.12 -1.75 10.25
N GLY A 102 4.96 -2.65 9.28
CA GLY A 102 3.71 -3.41 9.09
C GLY A 102 2.55 -2.57 8.56
N ILE A 103 2.83 -1.40 7.98
CA ILE A 103 1.82 -0.50 7.42
C ILE A 103 1.68 -0.79 5.93
N ILE A 104 0.47 -1.16 5.52
CA ILE A 104 0.11 -1.29 4.11
C ILE A 104 -0.11 0.12 3.53
N ILE A 105 0.50 0.41 2.39
CA ILE A 105 0.33 1.70 1.70
C ILE A 105 -0.30 1.50 0.32
N ASP A 106 -1.47 2.11 0.15
CA ASP A 106 -2.17 2.20 -1.13
C ASP A 106 -2.11 3.65 -1.64
N VAL A 107 -2.20 3.83 -2.95
CA VAL A 107 -2.28 5.17 -3.56
C VAL A 107 -3.66 5.75 -3.35
N LEU A 108 -3.76 7.00 -2.89
CA LEU A 108 -5.01 7.77 -2.82
C LEU A 108 -5.14 8.70 -4.03
N ASP A 109 -6.28 8.62 -4.72
CA ASP A 109 -6.64 9.51 -5.83
C ASP A 109 -8.11 9.92 -5.72
N ALA A 110 -8.37 11.23 -5.79
CA ALA A 110 -9.69 11.83 -5.60
C ALA A 110 -10.17 12.61 -6.83
N SER A 111 -9.54 12.38 -7.98
CA SER A 111 -9.91 13.05 -9.21
C SER A 111 -11.22 12.51 -9.78
N ASN A 112 -12.06 13.42 -10.29
CA ASN A 112 -13.25 13.04 -11.04
C ASN A 112 -12.98 12.85 -12.55
N ASP A 113 -11.72 12.96 -12.98
CA ASP A 113 -11.30 12.69 -14.36
C ASP A 113 -10.77 11.24 -14.49
N TYR A 114 -11.62 10.36 -15.03
CA TYR A 114 -11.30 8.95 -15.23
C TYR A 114 -10.13 8.71 -16.19
N SER A 115 -9.89 9.61 -17.15
CA SER A 115 -8.74 9.53 -18.05
C SER A 115 -7.46 9.87 -17.30
N ALA A 116 -7.49 10.91 -16.48
CA ALA A 116 -6.37 11.27 -15.61
C ALA A 116 -6.05 10.11 -14.65
N ILE A 117 -7.03 9.58 -13.92
CA ILE A 117 -6.82 8.44 -13.01
C ILE A 117 -6.17 7.26 -13.75
N ASN A 118 -6.65 6.92 -14.95
CA ASN A 118 -6.08 5.84 -15.75
C ASN A 118 -4.59 6.04 -16.08
N LYS A 119 -4.18 7.27 -16.41
CA LYS A 119 -2.77 7.61 -16.63
C LYS A 119 -1.94 7.45 -15.35
N ARG A 120 -2.51 7.85 -14.20
CA ARG A 120 -1.84 7.74 -12.90
C ARG A 120 -1.65 6.29 -12.46
N VAL A 121 -2.69 5.48 -12.59
CA VAL A 121 -2.60 4.02 -12.35
C VAL A 121 -1.48 3.41 -13.19
N HIS A 122 -1.40 3.73 -14.48
CA HIS A 122 -0.33 3.21 -15.33
C HIS A 122 1.07 3.61 -14.85
N LYS A 123 1.27 4.86 -14.42
CA LYS A 123 2.55 5.34 -13.89
C LYS A 123 2.91 4.65 -12.58
N ILE A 124 1.96 4.42 -11.67
CA ILE A 124 2.17 3.67 -10.42
C ILE A 124 2.52 2.20 -10.69
N LEU A 125 1.79 1.53 -11.58
CA LEU A 125 2.10 0.15 -11.96
C LEU A 125 3.50 0.02 -12.57
N ASN A 126 3.90 1.00 -13.40
CA ASN A 126 5.26 1.09 -13.94
C ASN A 126 6.31 1.37 -12.86
N TYR A 127 6.01 2.19 -11.85
CA TYR A 127 6.86 2.39 -10.68
C TYR A 127 7.06 1.06 -9.93
N ASN A 128 5.98 0.36 -9.58
CA ASN A 128 6.04 -0.90 -8.84
C ASN A 128 6.87 -1.98 -9.55
N ARG A 129 6.88 -2.00 -10.89
CA ARG A 129 7.74 -2.93 -11.67
C ARG A 129 9.24 -2.68 -11.49
N LYS A 130 9.64 -1.45 -11.20
CA LYS A 130 11.04 -1.01 -11.19
C LYS A 130 11.68 -1.01 -9.80
N VAL A 131 10.89 -1.21 -8.75
CA VAL A 131 11.35 -1.13 -7.36
C VAL A 131 11.25 -2.48 -6.66
N LEU A 132 11.96 -2.60 -5.54
CA LEU A 132 11.95 -3.82 -4.72
C LEU A 132 10.56 -4.04 -4.10
N PRO A 133 10.18 -5.29 -3.78
CA PRO A 133 8.87 -5.59 -3.20
C PRO A 133 8.48 -4.71 -2.00
N GLU A 134 9.41 -4.43 -1.09
CA GLU A 134 9.15 -3.61 0.10
C GLU A 134 9.02 -2.11 -0.19
N GLU A 135 9.31 -1.68 -1.42
CA GLU A 135 9.24 -0.29 -1.89
C GLU A 135 8.00 -0.06 -2.77
N ARG A 136 7.08 -1.02 -2.87
CA ARG A 136 5.89 -0.97 -3.74
C ARG A 136 4.65 -0.47 -3.01
N PHE A 137 3.77 0.18 -3.77
CA PHE A 137 2.38 0.34 -3.34
C PHE A 137 1.66 -1.01 -3.38
N HIS A 138 0.70 -1.19 -2.48
CA HIS A 138 -0.07 -2.43 -2.31
C HIS A 138 -1.44 -2.37 -3.00
N GLY A 139 -1.86 -1.18 -3.40
CA GLY A 139 -3.20 -0.98 -3.89
C GLY A 139 -3.46 0.45 -4.33
N PHE A 140 -4.71 0.67 -4.72
CA PHE A 140 -5.28 1.97 -5.02
C PHE A 140 -6.54 2.15 -4.19
N ASN A 141 -6.74 3.34 -3.64
CA ASN A 141 -7.99 3.78 -3.06
C ASN A 141 -8.49 5.03 -3.80
N PHE A 142 -9.67 4.92 -4.40
CA PHE A 142 -10.29 6.01 -5.14
C PHE A 142 -11.37 6.69 -4.30
N ASP A 143 -11.12 7.97 -3.97
CA ASP A 143 -12.04 8.86 -3.29
C ASP A 143 -12.79 9.73 -4.32
N ILE A 144 -13.52 9.05 -5.21
CA ILE A 144 -14.24 9.70 -6.32
C ILE A 144 -15.62 10.12 -5.81
N GLU A 145 -15.80 11.43 -5.69
CA GLU A 145 -17.09 12.02 -5.34
C GLU A 145 -17.96 12.26 -6.59
N PHE A 146 -19.28 12.42 -6.40
CA PHE A 146 -20.25 12.77 -7.47
C PHE A 146 -20.38 11.78 -8.64
N PHE A 147 -19.91 10.54 -8.47
CA PHE A 147 -20.08 9.44 -9.44
C PHE A 147 -21.55 9.13 -9.78
N GLU A 148 -22.50 9.48 -8.90
CA GLU A 148 -23.94 9.31 -9.13
C GLU A 148 -24.47 10.06 -10.35
N LYS A 149 -23.79 11.13 -10.76
CA LYS A 149 -24.16 11.91 -11.96
C LYS A 149 -24.03 11.10 -13.25
N ASP A 150 -23.15 10.11 -13.28
CA ASP A 150 -22.99 9.18 -14.40
C ASP A 150 -22.51 7.80 -13.93
N MET A 151 -23.44 7.06 -13.30
CA MET A 151 -23.18 5.72 -12.76
C MET A 151 -22.71 4.72 -13.82
N ALA A 152 -23.16 4.87 -15.07
CA ALA A 152 -22.78 3.96 -16.15
C ALA A 152 -21.31 4.16 -16.53
N ALA A 153 -20.88 5.41 -16.70
CA ALA A 153 -19.47 5.72 -16.93
C ALA A 153 -18.60 5.27 -15.76
N TYR A 154 -19.01 5.52 -14.51
CA TYR A 154 -18.28 5.09 -13.32
C TYR A 154 -18.08 3.56 -13.27
N LYS A 155 -19.14 2.77 -13.49
CA LYS A 155 -19.06 1.31 -13.51
C LYS A 155 -18.15 0.80 -14.63
N ASN A 156 -18.23 1.38 -15.82
CA ASN A 156 -17.36 1.01 -16.95
C ASN A 156 -15.90 1.35 -16.66
N PHE A 157 -15.65 2.50 -16.05
CA PHE A 157 -14.33 2.90 -15.59
C PHE A 157 -13.76 1.89 -14.57
N LEU A 158 -14.50 1.55 -13.51
CA LEU A 158 -14.05 0.59 -12.50
C LEU A 158 -13.76 -0.79 -13.10
N ARG A 159 -14.59 -1.29 -14.02
CA ARG A 159 -14.36 -2.58 -14.70
C ARG A 159 -13.07 -2.55 -15.53
N SER A 160 -12.88 -1.49 -16.33
CA SER A 160 -11.67 -1.31 -17.15
C SER A 160 -10.42 -1.25 -16.28
N LEU A 161 -10.51 -0.52 -15.16
CA LEU A 161 -9.43 -0.40 -14.21
C LEU A 161 -9.10 -1.73 -13.51
N ARG A 162 -10.13 -2.49 -13.13
CA ARG A 162 -9.99 -3.83 -12.54
C ARG A 162 -9.28 -4.78 -13.49
N ALA A 163 -9.73 -4.88 -14.74
CA ALA A 163 -9.08 -5.72 -15.75
C ALA A 163 -7.60 -5.36 -15.95
N LYS A 164 -7.26 -4.06 -15.95
CA LYS A 164 -5.88 -3.59 -16.04
C LYS A 164 -5.01 -4.05 -14.87
N ILE A 165 -5.55 -3.98 -13.65
CA ILE A 165 -4.84 -4.38 -12.42
C ILE A 165 -4.73 -5.91 -12.32
N ASP A 166 -5.77 -6.64 -12.73
CA ASP A 166 -5.74 -8.11 -12.77
C ASP A 166 -4.68 -8.62 -13.75
N ASN A 167 -4.62 -8.05 -14.96
CA ASN A 167 -3.55 -8.36 -15.93
C ASN A 167 -2.15 -8.06 -15.36
N TYR A 168 -2.01 -6.96 -14.62
CA TYR A 168 -0.75 -6.62 -13.95
C TYR A 168 -0.37 -7.64 -12.88
N ASN A 169 -1.34 -8.05 -12.06
CA ASN A 169 -1.15 -9.03 -10.99
C ASN A 169 -0.78 -10.40 -11.57
N GLU A 170 -1.43 -10.82 -12.65
CA GLU A 170 -1.11 -12.06 -13.37
C GLU A 170 0.33 -12.08 -13.89
N ASP A 171 0.78 -10.98 -14.49
CA ASP A 171 2.12 -10.85 -15.08
C ASP A 171 3.22 -10.73 -14.00
N THR A 172 2.97 -9.95 -12.94
CA THR A 172 4.01 -9.63 -11.94
C THR A 172 3.97 -10.50 -10.69
N LYS A 173 2.91 -11.32 -10.53
CA LYS A 173 2.58 -12.07 -9.31
C LYS A 173 2.44 -11.18 -8.05
N GLN A 174 2.20 -9.89 -8.25
CA GLN A 174 1.77 -8.99 -7.17
C GLN A 174 0.27 -9.14 -6.95
N ASP A 175 -0.20 -8.82 -5.76
CA ASP A 175 -1.63 -8.85 -5.42
C ASP A 175 -2.15 -7.43 -5.13
N ILE A 176 -2.06 -6.56 -6.14
CA ILE A 176 -2.53 -5.18 -6.05
C ILE A 176 -4.05 -5.15 -5.91
N LYS A 177 -4.55 -4.46 -4.88
CA LYS A 177 -5.99 -4.32 -4.60
C LYS A 177 -6.54 -2.97 -5.09
N ILE A 178 -7.84 -2.94 -5.39
CA ILE A 178 -8.60 -1.73 -5.60
C ILE A 178 -9.59 -1.59 -4.45
N GLY A 179 -9.48 -0.50 -3.70
CA GLY A 179 -10.51 0.00 -2.81
C GLY A 179 -11.20 1.21 -3.43
N THR A 180 -12.47 1.38 -3.10
CA THR A 180 -13.13 2.68 -3.21
C THR A 180 -13.86 2.93 -1.90
N VAL A 181 -14.05 4.19 -1.54
CA VAL A 181 -14.75 4.59 -0.31
C VAL A 181 -16.20 4.05 -0.26
N ILE A 182 -16.74 3.60 -1.41
CA ILE A 182 -18.16 3.30 -1.63
C ILE A 182 -18.40 1.83 -2.03
N ALA A 183 -17.36 1.05 -2.35
CA ALA A 183 -17.49 -0.30 -2.92
C ALA A 183 -17.84 -1.43 -1.92
N ARG A 184 -18.21 -1.14 -0.66
CA ARG A 184 -18.77 -2.20 0.20
C ARG A 184 -20.17 -2.67 -0.25
N HIS A 185 -20.83 -1.99 -1.20
CA HIS A 185 -22.21 -2.29 -1.57
C HIS A 185 -22.49 -2.54 -3.07
N TRP A 186 -21.48 -2.56 -3.96
CA TRP A 186 -21.75 -2.47 -5.41
C TRP A 186 -20.86 -3.30 -6.33
N ILE A 187 -20.03 -4.21 -5.79
CA ILE A 187 -19.33 -5.24 -6.57
C ILE A 187 -19.94 -6.59 -6.20
#